data_AF-A0A6B2US89-F1
#
_entry.id   AF-A0A6B2US89-F1
#
_cell.length_a   1.000
_cell.length_b   1.000
_cell.length_c   1.000
_cell.angle_alpha   90.00
_cell.angle_beta   90.00
_cell.angle_gamma   90.00
#
_symmetry.space_group_name_H-M   'P 1'
#
loop_
_entity.id
_entity.type
_entity.pdbx_description
1 polymer ?
#
loop_
_entity_poly.entity_id
_entity_poly.type
_entity_poly.pdbx_seq_one_letter_code
_entity_poly.pdbx_strand_id
1 'polypeptide(L)' 'MTTDERARALPQLQAACPACGARPGELCTSHSGTRVRRHDVHRARRAAWAKGGAA' A
#
# COMPACT_ATOMS: atom_id res chain seq x y z
N MET A 1 -3.87 19.10 -1.53
CA MET A 1 -3.34 17.72 -1.59
C MET A 1 -2.45 17.46 -0.39
N THR A 2 -2.91 16.63 0.55
CA THR A 2 -2.09 16.22 1.69
C THR A 2 -1.12 15.09 1.28
N THR A 3 -0.06 14.85 2.05
CA THR A 3 0.89 13.75 1.78
C THR A 3 0.18 12.38 1.77
N ASP A 4 -0.88 12.23 2.56
CA ASP A 4 -1.70 11.01 2.61
C ASP A 4 -2.43 10.74 1.29
N GLU A 5 -2.97 11.79 0.69
CA GLU A 5 -3.69 11.75 -0.59
C GLU A 5 -2.77 11.34 -1.74
N ARG A 6 -1.55 11.90 -1.79
CA ARG A 6 -0.51 11.50 -2.76
C ARG A 6 -0.06 10.06 -2.55
N ALA A 7 0.01 9.62 -1.29
CA ALA A 7 0.36 8.25 -0.97
C ALA A 7 -0.72 7.28 -1.48
N ARG A 8 -2.02 7.58 -1.28
CA ARG A 8 -3.14 6.75 -1.76
C ARG A 8 -3.19 6.58 -3.27
N ALA A 9 -2.65 7.54 -4.02
CA ALA A 9 -2.58 7.50 -5.48
C ALA A 9 -1.52 6.53 -6.04
N LEU A 10 -0.68 5.91 -5.22
CA LEU A 10 0.34 4.96 -5.72
C LEU A 10 -0.34 3.71 -6.32
N PRO A 11 0.05 3.26 -7.53
CA PRO A 11 -0.63 2.14 -8.20
C PRO A 11 -0.53 0.83 -7.42
N GLN A 12 0.60 0.59 -6.76
CA GLN A 12 0.78 -0.54 -5.84
C GLN A 12 -0.21 -0.61 -4.67
N LEU A 13 -0.94 0.46 -4.35
CA LEU A 13 -2.02 0.40 -3.35
C LEU A 13 -3.29 -0.29 -3.83
N GLN A 14 -3.48 -0.45 -5.14
CA GLN A 14 -4.64 -1.14 -5.70
C GLN A 14 -4.64 -2.65 -5.38
N ALA A 15 -3.49 -3.21 -4.97
CA ALA A 15 -3.41 -4.57 -4.47
C ALA A 15 -3.55 -4.62 -2.93
N ALA A 16 -4.21 -5.66 -2.43
CA ALA A 16 -4.19 -5.97 -1.00
C ALA A 16 -2.74 -6.22 -0.54
N CYS A 17 -2.39 -5.78 0.68
CA CYS A 17 -1.07 -6.05 1.24
C CYS A 17 -1.08 -7.38 2.02
N PRO A 18 -0.37 -8.43 1.57
CA PRO A 18 -0.32 -9.68 2.31
C PRO A 18 0.53 -9.58 3.60
N ALA A 19 1.36 -8.55 3.75
CA ALA A 19 2.23 -8.39 4.92
C ALA A 19 1.56 -7.73 6.12
N CYS A 20 0.63 -6.79 5.89
CA CYS A 20 -0.07 -6.07 6.96
C CYS A 20 -1.59 -6.13 6.86
N GLY A 21 -2.15 -6.86 5.89
CA GLY A 21 -3.59 -7.03 5.72
C GLY A 21 -4.33 -5.79 5.18
N ALA A 22 -3.63 -4.70 4.87
CA ALA A 22 -4.25 -3.49 4.33
C ALA A 22 -5.02 -3.79 3.03
N ARG A 23 -6.23 -3.26 2.91
CA ARG A 23 -7.09 -3.47 1.73
C ARG A 23 -6.58 -2.66 0.53
N PRO A 24 -7.02 -2.99 -0.70
CA PRO A 24 -6.85 -2.10 -1.85
C PRO A 24 -7.24 -0.65 -1.53
N GLY A 25 -6.39 0.32 -1.91
CA GLY A 25 -6.58 1.74 -1.63
C GLY A 25 -6.23 2.19 -0.21
N GLU A 26 -6.07 1.27 0.75
CA GLU A 26 -5.66 1.61 2.12
C GLU A 26 -4.15 1.65 2.27
N LEU A 27 -3.66 2.71 2.91
CA LEU A 27 -2.24 2.86 3.20
C LEU A 27 -1.72 1.71 4.07
N CYS A 28 -0.50 1.28 3.78
CA CYS A 28 0.17 0.33 4.66
C CYS A 28 0.34 0.97 6.04
N THR A 29 0.23 0.16 7.07
CA THR A 29 0.52 0.56 8.45
C THR A 29 1.75 -0.19 8.96
N SER A 30 2.46 0.45 9.88
CA SER A 30 3.61 -0.06 10.63
C SER A 30 3.25 -0.10 12.12
N HIS A 31 4.12 -0.68 12.95
CA HIS A 31 3.85 -0.92 14.37
C HIS A 31 2.49 -1.63 14.56
N SER A 32 2.33 -2.77 13.88
CA SER A 32 1.13 -3.61 13.97
C SER A 32 -0.19 -2.86 13.72
N GLY A 33 -0.21 -1.90 12.79
CA GLY A 33 -1.42 -1.15 12.46
C GLY A 33 -1.48 0.27 13.01
N THR A 34 -0.64 0.62 13.99
CA THR A 34 -0.78 1.88 14.73
C THR A 34 -0.24 3.11 13.99
N ARG A 35 0.63 2.94 12.99
CA ARG A 35 1.26 4.07 12.28
C ARG A 35 1.14 3.95 10.76
N VAL A 36 0.51 4.94 10.12
CA VAL A 36 0.36 4.96 8.65
C VAL A 36 1.71 5.22 7.96
N ARG A 37 2.03 4.42 6.94
CA ARG A 37 3.16 4.66 6.02
C ARG A 37 2.66 5.49 4.84
N ARG A 38 3.15 6.73 4.79
CA ARG A 38 2.84 7.69 3.71
C ARG A 38 3.88 7.66 2.59
N HIS A 39 4.95 6.92 2.80
CA HIS A 39 6.08 6.74 1.89
C HIS A 39 6.47 5.28 2.08
N ASP A 40 6.55 4.55 0.95
CA ASP A 40 6.84 3.12 0.88
C ASP A 40 5.73 2.16 1.35
N VAL A 41 5.15 1.46 0.37
CA VAL A 41 4.39 0.24 0.64
C VAL A 41 5.33 -0.95 0.84
N HIS A 42 4.86 -1.97 1.57
CA HIS A 42 5.61 -3.20 1.76
C HIS A 42 6.01 -3.83 0.42
N ARG A 43 7.24 -4.39 0.37
CA ARG A 43 7.76 -5.10 -0.82
C ARG A 43 6.81 -6.20 -1.27
N ALA A 44 6.17 -6.90 -0.33
CA ALA A 44 5.18 -7.94 -0.62
C ALA A 44 3.94 -7.39 -1.34
N ARG A 45 3.47 -6.17 -0.99
CA ARG A 45 2.38 -5.49 -1.72
C ARG A 45 2.81 -5.11 -3.13
N ARG A 46 4.00 -4.54 -3.30
CA ARG A 46 4.57 -4.26 -4.63
C ARG A 46 4.64 -5.52 -5.49
N ALA A 47 5.10 -6.63 -4.93
CA ALA A 47 5.14 -7.92 -5.62
C ALA A 47 3.74 -8.45 -5.96
N ALA A 48 2.77 -8.31 -5.06
CA ALA A 48 1.38 -8.68 -5.32
C ALA A 48 0.75 -7.84 -6.44
N TRP A 49 0.98 -6.54 -6.43
CA TRP A 49 0.57 -5.64 -7.52
C TRP A 49 1.25 -6.03 -8.85
N ALA A 50 2.56 -6.24 -8.86
CA ALA A 50 3.29 -6.64 -10.08
C ALA A 50 2.80 -7.99 -10.66
N LYS A 51 2.33 -8.91 -9.80
CA LYS A 51 1.71 -10.17 -10.23
C LYS A 51 0.26 -10.01 -10.70
N GLY A 52 -0.47 -9.03 -10.17
CA GLY A 52 -1.91 -8.83 -10.39
C GLY A 52 -2.27 -7.71 -11.37
N GLY A 53 -1.32 -6.93 -11.88
CA GLY A 53 -1.61 -5.90 -12.87
C GLY A 53 -0.44 -4.99 -13.21
N ALA A 54 0.41 -5.47 -14.12
CA ALA A 54 0.86 -4.64 -15.24
C ALA A 54 -0.14 -4.87 -16.37
N ALA A 55 -1.05 -3.92 -16.57
CA ALA A 55 -1.89 -3.77 -17.75
C ALA A 55 -1.70 -2.35 -18.26
#